data_AF-A0A455SLD6-F1
#
_entry.id   AF-A0A455SLD6-F1
#
_cell.length_a   1.000
_cell.length_b   1.000
_cell.length_c   1.000
_cell.angle_alpha   90.00
_cell.angle_beta   90.00
_cell.angle_gamma   90.00
#
_symmetry.space_group_name_H-M   'P 1'
#
loop_
_entity.id
_entity.type
_entity.pdbx_description
1 polymer ?
#
loop_
_entity_poly.entity_id
_entity_poly.type
_entity_poly.pdbx_seq_one_letter_code
_entity_poly.pdbx_strand_id
1 'polypeptide(L)'
;MRPMKLHDSLQCCLLAVAARYPQHVLHINENILGPQAHGAEGWVAEEMIEMLEQVQPDILEEPAILMIDMQRSEIYIPKHSRIEPGIRVFCRGKLPECRNNTAKLQKLRLPAEETVKAAL
;
A
#
# COMPACT_ATOMS: atom_id res chain seq x y z
N MET A 1 -10.05 4.61 -7.22
CA MET A 1 -8.94 3.95 -6.51
C MET A 1 -9.43 2.58 -6.05
N ARG A 2 -8.73 1.49 -6.34
CA ARG A 2 -9.04 0.21 -5.68
C ARG A 2 -8.28 0.18 -4.36
N PRO A 3 -8.95 -0.12 -3.24
CA PRO A 3 -8.27 -0.27 -1.96
C PRO A 3 -7.26 -1.41 -2.07
N MET A 4 -6.05 -1.19 -1.57
CA MET A 4 -5.08 -2.24 -1.32
C MET A 4 -5.31 -2.76 0.09
N LYS A 5 -5.58 -4.06 0.18
CA LYS A 5 -5.58 -4.78 1.45
C LYS A 5 -4.68 -5.99 1.30
N LEU A 6 -3.68 -6.10 2.16
CA LEU A 6 -2.77 -7.24 2.23
C LEU A 6 -2.77 -7.78 3.66
N HIS A 7 -2.92 -9.10 3.77
CA HIS A 7 -2.83 -9.84 5.02
C HIS A 7 -1.61 -10.75 4.89
N ASP A 8 -0.52 -10.41 5.56
CA ASP A 8 0.76 -11.11 5.46
C ASP A 8 1.63 -10.76 6.67
N SER A 9 2.89 -11.16 6.71
CA SER A 9 3.84 -10.70 7.73
C SER A 9 4.06 -9.18 7.64
N LEU A 10 4.51 -8.57 8.74
CA LEU A 10 4.88 -7.15 8.77
C LEU A 10 5.95 -6.85 7.72
N GLN A 11 6.96 -7.70 7.58
CA GLN A 11 8.01 -7.55 6.56
C GLN A 11 7.42 -7.52 5.15
N CYS A 12 6.56 -8.48 4.80
CA CYS A 12 5.88 -8.52 3.51
C CYS A 12 5.03 -7.25 3.27
N CYS A 13 4.35 -6.76 4.30
CA CYS A 13 3.58 -5.52 4.21
C CYS A 13 4.47 -4.30 3.94
N LEU A 14 5.60 -4.17 4.64
CA LEU A 14 6.57 -3.09 4.45
C LEU A 14 7.19 -3.14 3.05
N LEU A 15 7.63 -4.31 2.59
CA LEU A 15 8.14 -4.51 1.23
C LEU A 15 7.09 -4.17 0.16
N ALA A 16 5.81 -4.49 0.40
CA ALA A 16 4.74 -4.14 -0.50
C ALA A 16 4.49 -2.61 -0.57
N VAL A 17 4.71 -1.89 0.54
CA VAL A 17 4.69 -0.42 0.56
C VAL A 17 5.85 0.14 -0.26
N ALA A 18 7.07 -0.30 0.00
CA ALA A 18 8.27 0.10 -0.74
C ALA A 18 8.10 -0.06 -2.26
N ALA A 19 7.63 -1.24 -2.69
CA ALA A 19 7.49 -1.57 -4.11
C ALA A 19 6.42 -0.73 -4.82
N ARG A 20 5.34 -0.34 -4.13
CA ARG A 20 4.19 0.34 -4.75
C ARG A 20 4.18 1.84 -4.57
N TYR A 21 4.83 2.34 -3.53
CA TYR A 21 4.80 3.74 -3.14
C TYR A 21 6.22 4.23 -2.88
N PRO A 22 7.06 4.43 -3.91
CA PRO A 22 8.50 4.70 -3.74
C PRO A 22 8.83 6.02 -3.01
N GLN A 23 7.84 6.88 -2.76
CA GLN A 23 7.97 8.13 -2.03
C GLN A 23 7.15 8.11 -0.72
N HIS A 24 6.94 6.92 -0.17
CA HIS A 24 6.24 6.76 1.10
C HIS A 24 7.11 7.24 2.27
N VAL A 25 6.44 7.58 3.37
CA VAL A 25 7.06 7.86 4.66
C VAL A 25 6.27 7.11 5.71
N LEU A 26 6.93 6.42 6.63
CA LEU A 26 6.32 5.62 7.68
C LEU A 26 6.52 6.26 9.05
N HIS A 27 5.47 6.20 9.86
CA HIS A 27 5.52 6.62 11.26
C HIS A 27 5.06 5.45 12.14
N ILE A 28 5.85 5.12 13.14
CA ILE A 28 5.56 4.13 14.17
C ILE A 28 4.62 4.75 15.20
N ASN A 29 3.59 4.01 15.60
CA ASN A 29 2.74 4.38 16.72
C ASN A 29 3.35 3.82 18.01
N GLU A 30 4.10 4.64 18.73
CA GLU A 30 4.78 4.24 19.97
C GLU A 30 3.82 3.82 21.10
N ASN A 31 2.55 4.22 21.04
CA ASN A 31 1.55 3.74 22.00
C ASN A 31 1.23 2.25 21.81
N ILE A 32 1.49 1.70 20.62
CA ILE A 32 1.19 0.31 20.26
C ILE A 32 2.46 -0.53 20.23
N LEU A 33 3.54 -0.01 19.63
CA LEU A 33 4.80 -0.73 19.45
C LEU A 33 5.88 -0.37 20.48
N GLY A 34 5.55 0.54 21.41
CA GLY A 34 6.49 1.03 22.41
C GLY A 34 7.46 2.09 21.86
N PRO A 35 8.24 2.72 22.77
CA PRO A 35 9.19 3.76 22.40
C PRO A 35 10.29 3.25 21.48
N GLN A 36 10.64 4.05 20.47
CA GLN A 36 11.69 3.72 19.50
C GLN A 36 12.95 4.54 19.78
N ALA A 37 14.09 3.87 19.92
CA ALA A 37 15.36 4.54 20.25
C ALA A 37 15.81 5.58 19.21
N HIS A 38 15.43 5.37 17.95
CA HIS A 38 15.80 6.20 16.81
C HIS A 38 14.68 7.16 16.37
N GLY A 39 13.62 7.27 17.17
CA GLY A 39 12.44 8.08 16.86
C GLY A 39 11.39 7.34 16.05
N ALA A 40 10.16 7.86 16.11
CA ALA A 40 8.97 7.20 15.58
C ALA A 40 8.55 7.66 14.18
N GLU A 41 9.21 8.65 13.58
CA GLU A 41 8.70 9.35 12.40
C GLU A 41 9.71 9.39 11.26
N GLY A 42 9.22 9.54 10.04
CA GLY A 42 10.08 9.85 8.89
C GLY A 42 10.76 8.66 8.21
N TRP A 43 10.41 7.43 8.57
CA TRP A 43 11.09 6.23 8.09
C TRP A 43 10.75 5.89 6.63
N VAL A 44 11.74 5.37 5.90
CA VAL A 44 11.50 4.58 4.69
C VAL A 44 11.30 3.10 5.10
N ALA A 45 10.51 2.34 4.35
CA ALA A 45 10.15 0.96 4.69
C ALA A 45 11.37 0.05 4.79
N GLU A 46 12.31 0.17 3.85
CA GLU A 46 13.57 -0.58 3.86
C GLU A 46 14.39 -0.27 5.12
N GLU A 47 14.53 1.01 5.48
CA GLU A 47 15.24 1.43 6.70
C GLU A 47 14.53 0.93 7.97
N MET A 48 13.20 0.93 7.98
CA MET A 48 12.41 0.39 9.09
C MET A 48 12.59 -1.12 9.23
N ILE A 49 12.65 -1.87 8.12
CA ILE A 49 12.93 -3.31 8.14
C ILE A 49 14.31 -3.54 8.77
N GLU A 50 15.35 -2.86 8.28
CA GLU A 50 16.71 -2.99 8.80
C GLU A 50 16.79 -2.66 10.31
N MET A 51 16.10 -1.59 10.74
CA MET A 51 16.02 -1.22 12.16
C MET A 51 15.32 -2.30 12.98
N LEU A 52 14.18 -2.83 12.52
CA LEU A 52 13.42 -3.85 13.24
C LEU A 52 14.17 -5.19 13.28
N GLU A 53 14.91 -5.56 12.23
CA GLU A 53 15.77 -6.75 12.22
C GLU A 53 16.83 -6.69 13.34
N GLN A 54 17.33 -5.50 13.65
CA GLN A 54 18.34 -5.31 14.70
C GLN A 54 17.75 -5.24 16.10
N VAL A 55 16.61 -4.57 16.27
CA VAL A 55 16.05 -4.26 17.60
C VAL A 55 15.05 -5.30 18.06
N GLN A 56 14.20 -5.80 17.15
CA GLN A 56 13.10 -6.71 17.48
C GLN A 56 12.71 -7.58 16.27
N PRO A 57 13.56 -8.51 15.82
CA PRO A 57 13.36 -9.24 14.57
C PRO A 57 12.04 -10.02 14.54
N ASP A 58 11.59 -10.54 15.69
CA ASP A 58 10.35 -11.31 15.80
C ASP A 58 9.11 -10.54 15.33
N ILE A 59 9.11 -9.20 15.41
CA ILE A 59 7.97 -8.38 15.00
C ILE A 59 7.76 -8.39 13.48
N LEU A 60 8.81 -8.62 12.70
CA LEU A 60 8.76 -8.63 11.24
C LEU A 60 7.98 -9.83 10.70
N GLU A 61 8.00 -10.94 11.44
CA GLU A 61 7.27 -12.18 11.13
C GLU A 61 5.83 -12.14 11.66
N GLU A 62 5.45 -11.14 12.45
CA GLU A 62 4.11 -11.06 12.99
C GLU A 62 3.05 -10.82 11.90
N PRO A 63 1.89 -11.47 11.99
CA PRO A 63 0.77 -11.17 11.10
C PRO A 63 0.41 -9.69 11.16
N ALA A 64 0.35 -9.08 9.98
CA ALA A 64 0.02 -7.68 9.78
C ALA A 64 -1.06 -7.52 8.71
N ILE A 65 -1.74 -6.38 8.75
CA ILE A 65 -2.78 -6.01 7.81
C ILE A 65 -2.44 -4.62 7.27
N LEU A 66 -1.95 -4.57 6.04
CA LEU A 66 -1.76 -3.33 5.31
C LEU A 66 -3.08 -2.92 4.66
N MET A 67 -3.53 -1.70 4.93
CA MET A 67 -4.70 -1.09 4.30
C MET A 67 -4.34 0.27 3.73
N ILE A 68 -4.44 0.40 2.40
CA ILE A 68 -4.29 1.68 1.70
C ILE A 68 -5.51 1.91 0.81
N ASP A 69 -6.31 2.89 1.14
CA ASP A 69 -7.48 3.36 0.39
C ASP A 69 -7.53 4.90 0.36
N MET A 70 -8.67 5.48 -0.03
CA MET A 70 -8.83 6.94 -0.12
C MET A 70 -8.83 7.64 1.24
N GLN A 71 -9.05 6.91 2.34
CA GLN A 71 -9.19 7.42 3.70
C GLN A 71 -8.09 6.95 4.64
N ARG A 72 -7.52 5.77 4.38
CA ARG A 72 -6.60 5.08 5.28
C ARG A 72 -5.34 4.70 4.54
N SER A 73 -4.22 4.77 5.24
CA SER A 73 -2.93 4.33 4.74
C SER A 73 -2.11 3.90 5.95
N GLU A 74 -2.32 2.65 6.36
CA GLU A 74 -2.00 2.17 7.70
C GLU A 74 -1.65 0.67 7.69
N ILE A 75 -0.80 0.25 8.63
CA ILE A 75 -0.49 -1.16 8.91
C ILE A 75 -0.92 -1.47 10.34
N TYR A 76 -1.78 -2.47 10.48
CA TYR A 76 -2.22 -3.00 11.76
C TYR A 76 -1.42 -4.26 12.09
N ILE A 77 -1.08 -4.45 13.36
CA ILE A 77 -0.42 -5.66 13.86
C ILE A 77 -1.32 -6.23 14.96
N PRO A 78 -2.27 -7.15 14.61
CA PRO A 78 -3.37 -7.55 15.50
C PRO A 78 -2.98 -8.17 16.84
N LYS A 79 -1.72 -8.60 16.98
CA LYS A 79 -1.17 -9.10 18.24
C LYS A 79 -0.96 -7.99 19.27
N HIS A 80 -0.65 -6.76 18.83
CA HIS A 80 -0.47 -5.59 19.69
C HIS A 80 -1.75 -4.76 19.80
N SER A 81 -2.42 -4.52 18.67
CA SER A 81 -3.70 -3.81 18.66
C SER A 81 -4.55 -4.18 17.46
N ARG A 82 -5.84 -4.37 17.73
CA ARG A 82 -6.86 -4.62 16.69
C ARG A 82 -7.62 -3.35 16.30
N ILE A 83 -7.42 -2.25 17.03
CA ILE A 83 -8.22 -1.03 16.91
C ILE A 83 -7.37 0.09 16.31
N GLU A 84 -6.13 0.22 16.77
CA GLU A 84 -5.21 1.27 16.31
C GLU A 84 -4.10 0.67 15.45
N PRO A 85 -3.66 1.39 14.40
CA PRO A 85 -2.55 0.93 13.58
C PRO A 85 -1.24 1.04 14.35
N GLY A 86 -0.36 0.06 14.14
CA GLY A 86 1.01 0.10 14.65
C GLY A 86 1.90 1.02 13.83
N ILE A 87 1.58 1.19 12.54
CA ILE A 87 2.35 2.03 11.62
C ILE A 87 1.39 2.82 10.73
N ARG A 88 1.64 4.12 10.58
CA ARG A 88 0.98 4.99 9.61
C ARG A 88 1.86 5.15 8.37
N VAL A 89 1.24 5.08 7.21
CA VAL A 89 1.89 5.16 5.90
C VAL A 89 1.46 6.47 5.24
N PHE A 90 2.41 7.35 4.96
CA PHE A 90 2.16 8.60 4.24
C PHE A 90 2.71 8.47 2.82
N CYS A 91 1.84 8.24 1.85
CA CYS A 91 2.22 8.19 0.45
C CYS A 91 2.39 9.63 -0.09
N ARG A 92 3.61 10.13 -0.24
CA ARG A 92 3.85 11.46 -0.84
C ARG A 92 4.02 11.30 -2.35
N GLY A 93 2.99 11.57 -3.14
CA GLY A 93 3.08 11.54 -4.60
C GLY A 93 1.80 11.07 -5.31
N LYS A 94 1.84 10.97 -6.64
CA LYS A 94 0.76 10.30 -7.39
C LYS A 94 0.75 8.83 -6.98
N LEU A 95 -0.30 8.43 -6.27
CA LEU A 95 -0.63 7.02 -6.05
C LEU A 95 -0.53 6.29 -7.40
N PRO A 96 0.12 5.11 -7.47
CA PRO A 96 0.39 4.43 -8.73
C PRO A 96 -0.89 4.34 -9.56
N GLU A 97 -0.82 4.80 -10.81
CA GLU A 97 -1.95 4.75 -11.72
C GLU A 97 -2.40 3.30 -11.86
N CYS A 98 -3.67 3.04 -11.56
CA CYS A 98 -4.26 1.72 -11.70
C CYS A 98 -4.10 1.29 -13.16
N ARG A 99 -3.18 0.36 -13.43
CA ARG A 99 -3.02 -0.25 -14.76
C ARG A 99 -4.22 -1.17 -14.98
N ASN A 100 -5.36 -0.58 -15.31
CA ASN A 100 -6.53 -1.31 -15.77
C ASN A 100 -6.10 -2.07 -17.03
N ASN A 101 -6.02 -3.39 -16.95
CA ASN A 101 -5.78 -4.26 -18.10
C ASN A 101 -7.05 -4.34 -18.97
N THR A 102 -7.68 -3.20 -19.27
CA THR A 102 -8.84 -3.09 -20.17
C THR A 102 -8.43 -2.90 -21.63
N ALA A 103 -7.13 -2.80 -21.93
CA ALA A 103 -6.62 -2.66 -23.29
C ALA A 103 -6.76 -3.91 -24.18
N LYS A 104 -7.40 -4.99 -23.70
CA LYS A 104 -7.72 -6.18 -24.51
C LYS A 104 -9.21 -6.42 -24.80
N LEU A 105 -10.12 -5.55 -24.39
CA LEU A 105 -11.56 -5.71 -24.70
C LEU A 105 -12.13 -4.74 -25.74
N GLN A 106 -11.33 -3.85 -26.32
CA GLN A 106 -11.78 -2.97 -27.42
C GLN A 106 -11.45 -3.49 -28.84
N LYS A 107 -10.83 -4.68 -28.98
CA LYS A 107 -10.52 -5.28 -30.30
C LYS A 107 -11.53 -6.31 -30.82
N LEU A 108 -12.74 -6.38 -30.25
CA LEU A 108 -13.86 -7.18 -30.81
C LEU A 108 -14.99 -6.33 -31.42
N ARG A 109 -14.75 -5.04 -31.69
CA ARG A 109 -15.56 -4.33 -32.69
C ARG A 109 -14.98 -4.60 -34.08
N LEU A 110 -15.51 -5.64 -34.73
CA LEU A 110 -15.47 -5.74 -36.19
C LEU A 110 -16.27 -4.57 -36.80
N PRO A 111 -15.87 -4.08 -37.98
CA PRO A 111 -16.32 -2.81 -38.53
C PRO A 111 -17.55 -2.93 -39.45
N ALA A 112 -18.27 -1.79 -39.53
CA ALA A 112 -18.92 -1.16 -40.68
C ALA A 112 -19.85 -1.96 -41.62
N GLU A 113 -21.10 -1.50 -41.72
CA GLU A 113 -21.86 -1.26 -42.98
C GLU A 113 -22.81 -0.06 -42.67
N GLU A 114 -22.57 1.16 -43.17
CA GLU A 114 -22.96 1.71 -44.49
C GLU A 114 -24.48 1.68 -44.70
N THR A 115 -25.22 2.79 -44.70
CA THR A 115 -25.66 3.63 -45.86
C THR A 115 -26.76 4.56 -45.23
N VAL A 116 -27.05 5.82 -45.56
CA VAL A 116 -27.38 6.43 -46.86
C VAL A 116 -27.24 7.95 -46.76
N LYS A 117 -26.62 8.52 -47.80
CA LYS A 117 -26.48 9.96 -48.09
C LYS A 117 -27.81 10.64 -48.38
N ALA A 118 -27.84 11.94 -48.06
CA ALA A 118 -28.84 12.91 -48.48
C ALA A 118 -28.98 13.05 -50.02
N ALA A 119 -30.23 13.23 -50.46
CA ALA A 119 -30.74 13.96 -51.64
C ALA A 119 -32.25 13.65 -51.67
N LEU A 120 -33.23 14.56 -51.66
CA LEU A 120 -33.38 15.92 -52.19
C LEU A 120 -34.42 16.67 -51.33
#